data_AF-A0A1B7XUH8-F1
#
_entry.id   AF-A0A1B7XUH8-F1
#
_cell.length_a   1.000
_cell.length_b   1.000
_cell.length_c   1.000
_cell.angle_alpha   90.00
_cell.angle_beta   90.00
_cell.angle_gamma   90.00
#
_symmetry.space_group_name_H-M   'P 1'
#
loop_
_entity.id
_entity.type
_entity.pdbx_description
1 polymer ?
#
loop_
_entity_poly.entity_id
_entity_poly.type
_entity_poly.pdbx_seq_one_letter_code
_entity_poly.pdbx_strand_id
1 'polypeptide(L)'
;MKFIAALSLALASSAAAMPTEDLSKRQTVNRGPETLVFKEQGGVPGNECLTFRNNGEIVDAACVNTAADRQITPSTRNGQNVLLVQRSFSSGFRPDLVDKEACVGFNGTAFRAEDCASKNIEFVAQQGNNLVTISGACLNGHDNKAQVTVSAQGQGCAEFTTTSVNPTAP
;
A
#
# COMPACT_ATOMS: atom_id res chain seq x y z
N MET A 1 63.46 -15.38 35.20
CA MET A 1 62.24 -16.16 34.91
C MET A 1 61.16 -15.19 34.42
N LYS A 2 60.62 -15.46 33.23
CA LYS A 2 59.36 -15.02 32.59
C LYS A 2 58.71 -13.69 33.05
N PHE A 3 58.70 -12.69 32.18
CA PHE A 3 57.62 -11.69 32.13
C PHE A 3 56.89 -11.79 30.79
N ILE A 4 55.59 -12.08 30.90
CA ILE A 4 54.65 -12.36 29.82
C ILE A 4 54.17 -11.02 29.25
N ALA A 5 54.35 -10.80 27.96
CA ALA A 5 53.73 -9.70 27.23
C ALA A 5 52.28 -10.08 26.90
N ALA A 6 51.31 -9.42 27.52
CA ALA A 6 49.91 -9.53 27.14
C ALA A 6 49.61 -8.52 26.02
N LEU A 7 49.34 -9.05 24.83
CA LEU A 7 48.93 -8.26 23.66
C LEU A 7 47.41 -8.15 23.67
N SER A 8 46.89 -7.01 24.14
CA SER A 8 45.45 -6.72 24.12
C SER A 8 45.04 -6.20 22.73
N LEU A 9 44.35 -7.04 21.94
CA LEU A 9 43.67 -6.60 20.72
C LEU A 9 42.33 -5.93 21.10
N ALA A 10 42.23 -4.62 20.89
CA ALA A 10 40.96 -3.90 20.95
C ALA A 10 40.21 -4.06 19.62
N LEU A 11 39.07 -4.75 19.63
CA LEU A 11 38.13 -4.81 18.51
C LEU A 11 37.38 -3.47 18.44
N ALA A 12 37.68 -2.66 17.44
CA ALA A 12 36.91 -1.46 17.12
C ALA A 12 35.59 -1.87 16.45
N SER A 13 34.48 -1.77 17.17
CA SER A 13 33.13 -1.90 16.61
C SER A 13 32.78 -0.61 15.87
N SER A 14 32.98 -0.59 14.55
CA SER A 14 32.48 0.50 13.70
C SER A 14 30.96 0.38 13.59
N ALA A 15 30.23 1.05 14.48
CA ALA A 15 28.83 1.38 14.25
C ALA A 15 28.79 2.41 13.12
N ALA A 16 28.60 1.95 11.88
CA ALA A 16 28.29 2.83 10.78
C ALA A 16 26.94 3.48 11.08
N ALA A 17 26.96 4.75 11.47
CA ALA A 17 25.76 5.58 11.53
C ALA A 17 25.13 5.55 10.14
N MET A 18 23.96 4.92 10.03
CA MET A 18 23.20 4.96 8.78
C MET A 18 22.86 6.43 8.50
N PRO A 19 22.97 6.90 7.25
CA PRO A 19 22.57 8.25 6.92
C PRO A 19 21.09 8.40 7.26
N THR A 20 20.78 9.31 8.19
CA THR A 20 19.44 9.89 8.32
C THR A 20 19.17 10.63 7.03
N GLU A 21 18.60 9.93 6.06
CA GLU A 21 18.05 10.57 4.87
C GLU A 21 16.99 11.58 5.34
N ASP A 22 17.09 12.80 4.81
CA ASP A 22 16.15 13.88 5.04
C ASP A 22 14.74 13.42 4.65
N LEU A 23 13.93 13.06 5.65
CA LEU A 23 12.55 12.62 5.50
C LEU A 23 11.68 13.66 4.75
N SER A 24 12.15 14.90 4.65
CA SER A 24 11.50 16.00 3.93
C SER A 24 11.64 15.90 2.40
N LYS A 25 12.48 14.98 1.89
CA LYS A 25 12.68 14.70 0.45
C LYS A 25 11.97 13.44 -0.04
N ARG A 26 11.38 12.64 0.86
CA ARG A 26 10.36 11.67 0.41
C ARG A 26 9.25 12.50 -0.22
N GLN A 27 8.83 12.11 -1.40
CA GLN A 27 7.80 12.82 -2.13
C GLN A 27 6.49 12.68 -1.35
N THR A 28 6.24 13.64 -0.45
CA THR A 28 5.25 13.50 0.60
C THR A 28 3.88 13.36 -0.05
N VAL A 29 3.24 12.23 0.16
CA VAL A 29 1.82 12.11 -0.13
C VAL A 29 1.09 13.08 0.79
N ASN A 30 0.36 14.01 0.21
CA ASN A 30 -0.53 14.88 0.95
C ASN A 30 -1.77 14.07 1.30
N ARG A 31 -1.75 13.48 2.49
CA ARG A 31 -2.82 12.63 3.02
C ARG A 31 -4.14 13.42 3.06
N GLY A 32 -5.20 12.83 2.53
CA GLY A 32 -6.53 13.41 2.62
C GLY A 32 -7.14 13.30 4.02
N PRO A 33 -8.29 13.95 4.25
CA PRO A 33 -8.89 14.08 5.57
C PRO A 33 -9.55 12.79 6.10
N GLU A 34 -9.87 11.84 5.22
CA GLU A 34 -10.65 10.65 5.57
C GLU A 34 -9.92 9.37 5.21
N THR A 35 -9.92 8.42 6.14
CA THR A 35 -9.49 7.05 5.88
C THR A 35 -10.73 6.18 5.71
N LEU A 36 -10.74 5.40 4.63
CA LEU A 36 -11.92 4.69 4.16
C LEU A 36 -11.68 3.17 4.17
N VAL A 37 -12.75 2.44 4.45
CA VAL A 37 -12.88 1.01 4.08
C VAL A 37 -13.81 0.93 2.87
N PHE A 38 -13.35 0.24 1.83
CA PHE A 38 -14.08 0.05 0.58
C PHE A 38 -14.79 -1.29 0.60
N LYS A 39 -16.11 -1.27 0.39
CA LYS A 39 -16.96 -2.45 0.28
C LYS A 39 -17.57 -2.55 -1.11
N GLU A 40 -17.22 -3.59 -1.86
CA GLU A 40 -17.74 -3.87 -3.20
C GLU A 40 -19.27 -4.05 -3.16
N GLN A 41 -19.96 -3.35 -4.05
CA GLN A 41 -21.39 -3.49 -4.25
C GLN A 41 -21.69 -4.72 -5.11
N GLY A 42 -22.53 -5.63 -4.61
CA GLY A 42 -22.77 -6.90 -5.29
C GLY A 42 -21.62 -7.90 -5.17
N GLY A 43 -20.66 -7.64 -4.27
CA GLY A 43 -19.55 -8.54 -3.93
C GLY A 43 -20.01 -9.91 -3.38
N VAL A 44 -19.08 -10.84 -3.23
CA VAL A 44 -19.37 -12.16 -2.63
C VAL A 44 -19.86 -11.99 -1.19
N PRO A 45 -21.04 -12.50 -0.81
CA PRO A 45 -21.50 -12.42 0.58
C PRO A 45 -20.46 -12.93 1.57
N GLY A 46 -20.07 -12.08 2.51
CA GLY A 46 -19.04 -12.37 3.50
C GLY A 46 -17.59 -12.15 3.03
N ASN A 47 -17.36 -11.72 1.78
CA ASN A 47 -16.08 -11.24 1.26
C ASN A 47 -16.32 -10.07 0.30
N GLU A 48 -16.59 -8.89 0.85
CA GLU A 48 -16.87 -7.69 0.06
C GLU A 48 -15.89 -6.54 0.32
N CYS A 49 -15.07 -6.60 1.37
CA CYS A 49 -14.18 -5.50 1.73
C CYS A 49 -12.79 -5.68 1.15
N LEU A 50 -12.28 -4.63 0.49
CA LEU A 50 -10.91 -4.62 -0.02
C LEU A 50 -9.90 -4.76 1.12
N THR A 51 -8.91 -5.62 0.92
CA THR A 51 -7.83 -5.92 1.84
C THR A 51 -6.51 -6.07 1.09
N PHE A 52 -5.41 -5.59 1.68
CA PHE A 52 -4.06 -5.83 1.19
C PHE A 52 -3.43 -7.02 1.90
N ARG A 53 -2.98 -8.00 1.11
CA ARG A 53 -2.11 -9.08 1.60
C ARG A 53 -0.70 -8.58 1.90
N ASN A 54 0.10 -9.41 2.57
CA ASN A 54 1.49 -9.09 2.91
C ASN A 54 2.35 -8.84 1.66
N ASN A 55 2.04 -9.48 0.52
CA ASN A 55 2.71 -9.25 -0.77
C ASN A 55 2.20 -7.98 -1.50
N GLY A 56 1.22 -7.27 -0.94
CA GLY A 56 0.65 -6.05 -1.50
C GLY A 56 -0.45 -6.27 -2.53
N GLU A 57 -0.82 -7.52 -2.83
CA GLU A 57 -2.01 -7.81 -3.64
C GLU A 57 -3.28 -7.39 -2.93
N ILE A 58 -4.27 -6.96 -3.71
CA ILE A 58 -5.61 -6.62 -3.23
C ILE A 58 -6.50 -7.84 -3.38
N VAL A 59 -7.29 -8.12 -2.36
CA VAL A 59 -8.34 -9.14 -2.37
C VAL A 59 -9.57 -8.65 -1.65
N ASP A 60 -10.69 -9.31 -1.90
CA ASP A 60 -11.85 -9.16 -1.04
C ASP A 60 -11.74 -10.08 0.17
N ALA A 61 -12.21 -9.55 1.29
CA ALA A 61 -12.31 -10.26 2.55
C ALA A 61 -13.56 -9.82 3.30
N ALA A 62 -13.90 -10.55 4.35
CA ALA A 62 -15.01 -10.19 5.21
C ALA A 62 -14.82 -8.78 5.79
N CYS A 63 -15.90 -8.00 5.80
CA CYS A 63 -16.00 -6.67 6.41
C CYS A 63 -16.10 -6.71 7.95
N VAL A 64 -15.34 -7.59 8.61
CA VAL A 64 -15.49 -7.90 10.05
C VAL A 64 -14.73 -6.94 10.97
N ASN A 65 -13.80 -6.15 10.44
CA ASN A 65 -13.05 -5.15 11.18
C ASN A 65 -12.58 -4.03 10.24
N THR A 66 -11.92 -3.03 10.82
CA THR A 66 -11.36 -1.87 10.13
C THR A 66 -9.84 -1.82 10.29
N ALA A 67 -9.16 -2.97 10.29
CA ALA A 67 -7.70 -3.02 10.47
C ALA A 67 -6.96 -2.28 9.34
N ALA A 68 -5.69 -1.92 9.58
CA ALA A 68 -4.89 -1.11 8.65
C ALA A 68 -4.76 -1.71 7.24
N ASP A 69 -4.86 -3.04 7.11
CA ASP A 69 -4.86 -3.74 5.82
C ASP A 69 -6.12 -3.52 4.97
N ARG A 70 -7.20 -2.97 5.53
CA ARG A 70 -8.47 -2.62 4.86
C ARG A 70 -8.63 -1.12 4.64
N GLN A 71 -7.72 -0.34 5.19
CA GLN A 71 -7.83 1.10 5.24
C GLN A 71 -7.04 1.75 4.11
N ILE A 72 -7.71 2.62 3.36
CA ILE A 72 -7.15 3.39 2.26
C ILE A 72 -7.55 4.85 2.46
N THR A 73 -6.61 5.77 2.30
CA THR A 73 -6.87 7.22 2.40
C THR A 73 -6.76 7.85 1.02
N PRO A 74 -7.86 8.32 0.40
CA PRO A 74 -7.78 9.20 -0.76
C PRO A 74 -6.88 10.39 -0.46
N SER A 75 -5.86 10.59 -1.28
CA SER A 75 -4.77 11.53 -1.02
C SER A 75 -4.31 12.17 -2.34
N THR A 76 -3.34 13.08 -2.26
CA THR A 76 -2.71 13.65 -3.47
C THR A 76 -1.20 13.53 -3.44
N ARG A 77 -0.60 13.37 -4.62
CA ARG A 77 0.86 13.39 -4.84
C ARG A 77 1.16 14.20 -6.09
N ASN A 78 1.95 15.27 -5.96
CA ASN A 78 2.25 16.21 -7.05
C ASN A 78 0.99 16.71 -7.80
N GLY A 79 -0.12 16.92 -7.08
CA GLY A 79 -1.40 17.32 -7.68
C GLY A 79 -2.20 16.20 -8.35
N GLN A 80 -1.70 14.95 -8.38
CA GLN A 80 -2.45 13.78 -8.85
C GLN A 80 -3.17 13.10 -7.67
N ASN A 81 -4.42 12.69 -7.86
CA ASN A 81 -5.13 11.88 -6.89
C ASN A 81 -4.52 10.49 -6.81
N VAL A 82 -4.33 9.99 -5.60
CA VAL A 82 -3.81 8.65 -5.32
C VAL A 82 -4.57 8.03 -4.15
N LEU A 83 -4.54 6.71 -4.06
CA LEU A 83 -5.06 5.97 -2.91
C LEU A 83 -3.90 5.50 -2.03
N LEU A 84 -3.72 6.15 -0.88
CA LEU A 84 -2.67 5.81 0.09
C LEU A 84 -3.10 4.61 0.93
N VAL A 85 -2.29 3.55 0.93
CA VAL A 85 -2.50 2.32 1.69
C VAL A 85 -2.06 2.54 3.14
N GLN A 86 -2.92 2.21 4.10
CA GLN A 86 -2.61 2.45 5.52
C GLN A 86 -1.64 1.42 6.10
N ARG A 87 -1.58 0.22 5.54
CA ARG A 87 -0.77 -0.91 6.02
C ARG A 87 0.75 -0.72 5.85
N SER A 88 1.53 -1.25 6.79
CA SER A 88 2.98 -1.45 6.64
C SER A 88 3.36 -2.78 5.96
N PHE A 89 4.55 -2.78 5.36
CA PHE A 89 5.13 -3.93 4.68
C PHE A 89 6.45 -4.36 5.33
N SER A 90 6.73 -5.66 5.28
CA SER A 90 7.93 -6.26 5.85
C SER A 90 8.83 -6.86 4.77
N SER A 91 10.11 -6.98 5.09
CA SER A 91 11.15 -7.48 4.19
C SER A 91 10.92 -8.91 3.69
N GLY A 92 10.16 -9.72 4.42
CA GLY A 92 9.83 -11.09 4.02
C GLY A 92 8.87 -11.19 2.84
N PHE A 93 8.10 -10.13 2.54
CA PHE A 93 7.07 -10.15 1.48
C PHE A 93 7.22 -9.02 0.46
N ARG A 94 7.48 -7.79 0.93
CA ARG A 94 7.65 -6.59 0.11
C ARG A 94 8.84 -5.77 0.61
N PRO A 95 10.07 -6.27 0.45
CA PRO A 95 11.28 -5.54 0.86
C PRO A 95 11.42 -4.19 0.16
N ASP A 96 10.85 -4.05 -1.03
CA ASP A 96 10.82 -2.81 -1.80
C ASP A 96 9.92 -1.71 -1.21
N LEU A 97 8.98 -2.07 -0.31
CA LEU A 97 8.05 -1.15 0.36
C LEU A 97 8.35 -0.93 1.84
N VAL A 98 9.40 -1.54 2.38
CA VAL A 98 9.78 -1.35 3.80
C VAL A 98 10.12 0.12 4.04
N ASP A 99 9.54 0.67 5.11
CA ASP A 99 9.66 2.06 5.51
C ASP A 99 9.18 3.07 4.46
N LYS A 100 8.38 2.68 3.46
CA LYS A 100 7.87 3.59 2.42
C LYS A 100 6.37 3.83 2.54
N GLU A 101 5.91 4.94 1.96
CA GLU A 101 4.49 5.15 1.69
C GLU A 101 4.08 4.26 0.51
N ALA A 102 3.02 3.48 0.69
CA ALA A 102 2.47 2.62 -0.33
C ALA A 102 1.17 3.20 -0.89
N CYS A 103 1.06 3.25 -2.21
CA CYS A 103 -0.12 3.72 -2.92
C CYS A 103 -0.69 2.57 -3.75
N VAL A 104 -1.98 2.62 -4.07
CA VAL A 104 -2.55 1.66 -5.03
C VAL A 104 -2.08 2.03 -6.43
N GLY A 105 -1.36 1.11 -7.07
CA GLY A 105 -0.82 1.26 -8.40
C GLY A 105 -1.32 0.18 -9.36
N PHE A 106 -1.31 0.51 -10.64
CA PHE A 106 -1.60 -0.38 -11.75
C PHE A 106 -0.31 -0.68 -12.51
N ASN A 107 -0.04 -1.97 -12.71
CA ASN A 107 1.14 -2.45 -13.43
C ASN A 107 0.85 -2.94 -14.87
N GLY A 108 -0.35 -2.64 -15.39
CA GLY A 108 -0.84 -3.12 -16.68
C GLY A 108 -1.74 -4.36 -16.60
N THR A 109 -1.71 -5.13 -15.51
CA THR A 109 -2.54 -6.33 -15.34
C THR A 109 -3.30 -6.39 -14.02
N ALA A 110 -2.81 -5.74 -12.98
CA ALA A 110 -3.39 -5.82 -11.64
C ALA A 110 -3.21 -4.50 -10.86
N PHE A 111 -4.12 -4.28 -9.92
CA PHE A 111 -3.99 -3.25 -8.89
C PHE A 111 -3.32 -3.85 -7.67
N ARG A 112 -2.32 -3.17 -7.13
CA ARG A 112 -1.59 -3.62 -5.93
C ARG A 112 -0.93 -2.44 -5.23
N ALA A 113 -0.44 -2.68 -4.02
CA ALA A 113 0.40 -1.71 -3.31
C ALA A 113 1.73 -1.52 -4.05
N GLU A 114 2.09 -0.26 -4.29
CA GLU A 114 3.32 0.18 -4.94
C GLU A 114 3.93 1.35 -4.19
N ASP A 115 5.24 1.56 -4.35
CA ASP A 115 5.93 2.71 -3.77
C ASP A 115 5.29 3.99 -4.32
N CYS A 116 4.71 4.81 -3.44
CA CYS A 116 4.09 6.07 -3.83
C CYS A 116 5.07 6.96 -4.58
N ALA A 117 6.38 6.87 -4.34
CA ALA A 117 7.40 7.66 -5.03
C ALA A 117 7.78 7.11 -6.42
N SER A 118 7.25 5.96 -6.84
CA SER A 118 7.54 5.39 -8.16
C SER A 118 7.10 6.31 -9.29
N LYS A 119 7.89 6.33 -10.38
CA LYS A 119 7.65 7.14 -11.59
C LYS A 119 7.04 6.33 -12.74
N ASN A 120 7.16 5.01 -12.68
CA ASN A 120 6.74 4.10 -13.76
C ASN A 120 5.47 3.32 -13.38
N ILE A 121 4.74 3.81 -12.39
CA ILE A 121 3.48 3.23 -11.92
C ILE A 121 2.39 4.25 -12.19
N GLU A 122 1.32 3.77 -12.80
CA GLU A 122 0.09 4.51 -12.90
C GLU A 122 -0.70 4.32 -11.60
N PHE A 123 -1.04 5.41 -10.91
CA PHE A 123 -1.73 5.31 -9.63
C PHE A 123 -3.24 5.25 -9.81
N VAL A 124 -3.87 4.50 -8.91
CA VAL A 124 -5.31 4.38 -8.81
C VAL A 124 -5.83 5.51 -7.93
N ALA A 125 -6.94 6.11 -8.36
CA ALA A 125 -7.71 7.10 -7.65
C ALA A 125 -9.15 6.60 -7.49
N GLN A 126 -9.85 7.17 -6.52
CA GLN A 126 -11.31 7.04 -6.45
C GLN A 126 -11.96 8.06 -7.38
N GLN A 127 -12.86 7.61 -8.24
CA GLN A 127 -13.72 8.46 -9.07
C GLN A 127 -15.18 8.03 -8.87
N GLY A 128 -15.94 8.85 -8.15
CA GLY A 128 -17.27 8.45 -7.69
C GLY A 128 -17.20 7.19 -6.82
N ASN A 129 -17.92 6.15 -7.23
CA ASN A 129 -17.93 4.85 -6.55
C ASN A 129 -16.90 3.86 -7.14
N ASN A 130 -16.13 4.23 -8.15
CA ASN A 130 -15.18 3.33 -8.81
C ASN A 130 -13.74 3.63 -8.40
N LEU A 131 -12.87 2.63 -8.52
CA LEU A 131 -11.43 2.76 -8.40
C LEU A 131 -10.81 2.67 -9.78
N VAL A 132 -10.19 3.75 -10.23
CA VAL A 132 -9.77 3.93 -11.62
C VAL A 132 -8.37 4.52 -11.73
N THR A 133 -7.73 4.29 -12.86
CA THR A 133 -6.48 4.94 -13.26
C THR A 133 -6.76 6.04 -14.29
N ILE A 134 -5.75 6.84 -14.63
CA ILE A 134 -5.91 7.94 -15.61
C ILE A 134 -6.12 7.43 -17.04
N SER A 135 -5.62 6.25 -17.37
CA SER A 135 -5.80 5.52 -18.63
C SER A 135 -7.19 4.87 -18.74
N GLY A 136 -7.95 4.86 -17.64
CA GLY A 136 -9.29 4.29 -17.57
C GLY A 136 -9.34 2.85 -17.08
N ALA A 137 -8.21 2.20 -16.81
CA ALA A 137 -8.24 0.88 -16.17
C ALA A 137 -8.90 0.97 -14.79
N CYS A 138 -9.67 -0.05 -14.40
CA CYS A 138 -10.44 -0.03 -13.16
C CYS A 138 -10.53 -1.40 -12.50
N LEU A 139 -10.80 -1.41 -11.19
CA LEU A 139 -11.17 -2.63 -10.47
C LEU A 139 -12.55 -3.08 -10.98
N ASN A 140 -12.65 -4.33 -11.43
CA ASN A 140 -13.81 -4.89 -12.15
C ASN A 140 -14.60 -5.93 -11.32
N GLY A 141 -14.30 -6.04 -10.03
CA GLY A 141 -14.92 -6.98 -9.09
C GLY A 141 -13.90 -8.03 -8.67
N HIS A 142 -14.33 -9.29 -8.63
CA HIS A 142 -13.51 -10.40 -8.15
C HIS A 142 -13.69 -11.70 -8.96
N ASP A 143 -12.74 -12.61 -8.79
CA ASP A 143 -12.86 -14.00 -9.24
C ASP A 143 -13.52 -14.89 -8.18
N ASN A 144 -13.72 -16.16 -8.51
CA ASN A 144 -14.37 -17.15 -7.64
C ASN A 144 -13.56 -17.47 -6.36
N LYS A 145 -12.37 -16.89 -6.20
CA LYS A 145 -11.47 -17.03 -5.05
C LYS A 145 -11.30 -15.69 -4.30
N ALA A 146 -12.20 -14.72 -4.53
CA ALA A 146 -12.16 -13.38 -3.94
C ALA A 146 -10.88 -12.60 -4.28
N GLN A 147 -10.19 -12.94 -5.37
CA GLN A 147 -9.12 -12.10 -5.90
C GLN A 147 -9.75 -10.98 -6.71
N VAL A 148 -9.35 -9.74 -6.46
CA VAL A 148 -9.89 -8.65 -7.27
C VAL A 148 -9.43 -8.78 -8.72
N THR A 149 -10.32 -8.45 -9.65
CA THR A 149 -10.03 -8.41 -11.08
C THR A 149 -9.89 -6.97 -11.53
N VAL A 150 -9.12 -6.76 -12.60
CA VAL A 150 -8.90 -5.44 -13.19
C VAL A 150 -9.28 -5.48 -14.66
N SER A 151 -10.08 -4.52 -15.08
CA SER A 151 -10.33 -4.25 -16.49
C SER A 151 -9.35 -3.20 -16.96
N ALA A 152 -8.36 -3.59 -17.77
CA ALA A 152 -7.38 -2.66 -18.33
C ALA A 152 -8.01 -1.65 -19.29
N GLN A 153 -9.20 -1.96 -19.84
CA GLN A 153 -9.94 -1.12 -20.78
C GLN A 153 -11.10 -0.35 -20.13
N GLY A 154 -11.25 -0.41 -18.81
CA GLY A 154 -12.29 0.33 -18.08
C GLY A 154 -13.71 -0.20 -18.26
N GLN A 155 -13.86 -1.47 -18.64
CA GLN A 155 -15.16 -2.11 -18.83
C GLN A 155 -15.66 -2.73 -17.53
N GLY A 156 -16.93 -2.49 -17.18
CA GLY A 156 -17.61 -3.15 -16.06
C GLY A 156 -17.07 -2.80 -14.68
N CYS A 157 -16.53 -1.59 -14.48
CA CYS A 157 -15.91 -1.20 -13.21
C CYS A 157 -16.84 -1.47 -12.02
N ALA A 158 -16.33 -2.18 -11.03
CA ALA A 158 -17.05 -2.45 -9.80
C ALA A 158 -17.28 -1.15 -9.03
N GLU A 159 -18.44 -1.06 -8.39
CA GLU A 159 -18.76 0.05 -7.52
C GLU A 159 -18.49 -0.32 -6.07
N PHE A 160 -18.08 0.68 -5.30
CA PHE A 160 -17.76 0.55 -3.89
C PHE A 160 -18.60 1.51 -3.08
N THR A 161 -19.13 1.01 -1.98
CA THR A 161 -19.56 1.84 -0.86
C THR A 161 -18.36 2.09 0.04
N THR A 162 -18.27 3.28 0.63
CA THR A 162 -17.16 3.64 1.51
C THR A 162 -17.67 3.90 2.92
N THR A 163 -16.90 3.49 3.91
CA THR A 163 -17.13 3.82 5.32
C THR A 163 -15.91 4.55 5.84
N SER A 164 -16.12 5.76 6.35
CA SER A 164 -15.06 6.53 7.01
C SER A 164 -14.74 5.92 8.38
N VAL A 165 -13.45 5.79 8.68
CA VAL A 165 -12.94 5.15 9.90
C VAL A 165 -11.79 5.94 10.47
N ASN A 166 -11.54 5.78 11.76
CA ASN A 166 -10.32 6.29 12.37
C ASN A 166 -9.10 5.53 11.81
N PRO A 167 -8.03 6.23 11.41
CA PRO A 167 -6.81 5.59 10.93
C PRO A 167 -6.24 4.64 11.99
N THR A 168 -6.00 3.39 11.62
CA THR A 168 -5.26 2.43 12.45
C THR A 168 -3.77 2.57 12.13
N ALA A 169 -2.89 2.48 13.13
CA ALA A 169 -1.45 2.50 12.88
C ALA A 169 -1.03 1.39 11.88
N PRO A 170 -0.11 1.69 10.93
CA PRO A 170 0.37 0.75 9.92
C PRO A 170 1.04 -0.51 10.47
#